data_AF-A0AAV2QC60-F1
#
_entry.id   AF-A0AAV2QC60-F1
#
_cell.length_a   1.000
_cell.length_b   1.000
_cell.length_c   1.000
_cell.angle_alpha   90.00
_cell.angle_beta   90.00
_cell.angle_gamma   90.00
#
_symmetry.space_group_name_H-M   'P 1'
#
loop_
_entity.id
_entity.type
_entity.pdbx_description
1 polymer ?
#
loop_
_entity_poly.entity_id
_entity_poly.type
_entity_poly.pdbx_seq_one_letter_code
_entity_poly.pdbx_strand_id
1 'polypeptide(L)'
;GANIRLPIQEGHTPNLGHDSGEYAIRRPNTAPRNQQIINRVENLRRQLYEGLRRRIVNDEMFLETLELYHNDGHLLISLTHEEPHRGNQRVGVMFASQASMRDPVFYRYHQYIEDFYQRYLDMKLAQGIGQNTYDDLEEEDLVIRYVDVSSTLDPQGSTGEVVTGCNTFSMEATYGFDFDGNEQVFVSLSHLDHIPFNYHIGVENRGPRVHGMVRIFLAPLLNDRGRPMGFEEQRKLWIEMDKFIHVFSRGRNEITRGSAESTVAVNCRNTFRDITERITNP
;
A
#
# COMPACT_ATOMS: atom_id res chain seq x y z
N GLY A 1 8.73 -12.72 15.83
CA GLY A 1 9.66 -12.15 14.84
C GLY A 1 10.03 -13.22 13.85
N ALA A 2 10.12 -12.88 12.56
CA ALA A 2 10.54 -13.82 11.53
C ALA A 2 11.90 -14.41 11.89
N ASN A 3 12.00 -15.73 11.92
CA ASN A 3 13.29 -16.38 11.89
C ASN A 3 13.70 -16.49 10.42
N ILE A 4 14.50 -15.54 9.96
CA ILE A 4 14.93 -15.45 8.56
C ILE A 4 15.85 -16.60 8.14
N ARG A 5 16.22 -17.50 9.07
CA ARG A 5 16.96 -18.73 8.76
C ARG A 5 16.04 -19.90 8.46
N LEU A 6 14.75 -19.80 8.80
CA LEU A 6 13.79 -20.85 8.49
C LEU A 6 13.46 -20.84 7.00
N PRO A 7 13.08 -22.01 6.44
CA PRO A 7 12.55 -22.09 5.09
C PRO A 7 11.35 -21.16 4.89
N ILE A 8 11.31 -20.48 3.75
CA ILE A 8 10.14 -19.74 3.29
C ILE A 8 9.11 -20.76 2.80
N GLN A 9 7.95 -20.82 3.46
CA GLN A 9 6.92 -21.82 3.15
C GLN A 9 6.29 -21.56 1.78
N GLU A 10 6.11 -20.29 1.40
CA GLU A 10 5.48 -19.87 0.16
C GLU A 10 6.44 -20.02 -1.02
N GLY A 11 6.06 -20.83 -2.00
CA GLY A 11 6.65 -20.80 -3.33
C GLY A 11 6.04 -19.71 -4.21
N HIS A 12 6.76 -19.29 -5.24
CA HIS A 12 6.28 -18.32 -6.22
C HIS A 12 6.94 -18.55 -7.58
N THR A 13 6.11 -18.56 -8.63
CA THR A 13 6.53 -18.65 -10.04
C THR A 13 6.09 -17.37 -10.75
N PRO A 14 7.02 -16.43 -11.04
CA PRO A 14 6.67 -15.10 -11.54
C PRO A 14 6.01 -15.07 -12.93
N ASN A 15 6.34 -16.03 -13.81
CA ASN A 15 5.95 -16.04 -15.22
C ASN A 15 6.25 -14.71 -15.94
N LEU A 16 7.45 -14.17 -15.71
CA LEU A 16 7.94 -12.91 -16.29
C LEU A 16 9.25 -13.15 -17.04
N GLY A 17 9.36 -12.63 -18.27
CA GLY A 17 10.55 -12.69 -19.14
C GLY A 17 10.29 -13.31 -20.52
N HIS A 18 11.16 -13.02 -21.50
CA HIS A 18 10.99 -13.36 -22.92
C HIS A 18 11.32 -14.83 -23.27
N ASP A 19 12.23 -15.50 -22.56
CA ASP A 19 12.53 -16.93 -22.73
C ASP A 19 13.20 -17.53 -21.47
N SER A 20 12.73 -18.69 -21.00
CA SER A 20 13.12 -19.35 -19.73
C SER A 20 12.88 -18.56 -18.43
N GLY A 21 12.26 -17.38 -18.53
CA GLY A 21 11.99 -16.43 -17.46
C GLY A 21 13.19 -15.51 -17.16
N GLU A 22 12.91 -14.31 -16.68
CA GLU A 22 13.93 -13.35 -16.20
C GLU A 22 14.20 -13.58 -14.71
N TYR A 23 13.14 -13.78 -13.93
CA TYR A 23 13.21 -13.92 -12.47
C TYR A 23 13.22 -15.39 -12.02
N ALA A 24 14.04 -15.69 -11.01
CA ALA A 24 14.15 -17.06 -10.49
C ALA A 24 12.86 -17.55 -9.81
N ILE A 25 12.58 -18.85 -9.92
CA ILE A 25 11.45 -19.51 -9.26
C ILE A 25 11.84 -19.93 -7.84
N ARG A 26 11.01 -19.56 -6.84
CA ARG A 26 11.15 -20.09 -5.47
C ARG A 26 10.19 -21.24 -5.26
N ARG A 27 10.71 -22.43 -4.92
CA ARG A 27 9.87 -23.56 -4.51
C ARG A 27 9.39 -23.40 -3.06
N PRO A 28 8.23 -23.98 -2.68
CA PRO A 28 7.82 -24.02 -1.29
C PRO A 28 8.90 -24.61 -0.38
N ASN A 29 8.99 -24.12 0.86
CA ASN A 29 9.97 -24.55 1.86
C ASN A 29 11.44 -24.40 1.42
N THR A 30 11.76 -23.36 0.65
CA THR A 30 13.15 -23.06 0.28
C THR A 30 13.84 -22.26 1.39
N ALA A 31 14.99 -22.74 1.86
CA ALA A 31 15.80 -22.03 2.87
C ALA A 31 16.79 -21.06 2.23
N PRO A 32 17.01 -19.87 2.84
CA PRO A 32 18.07 -18.96 2.42
C PRO A 32 19.45 -19.58 2.64
N ARG A 33 20.37 -19.37 1.69
CA ARG A 33 21.70 -19.99 1.70
C ARG A 33 22.87 -19.00 1.80
N ASN A 34 22.66 -17.72 1.46
CA ASN A 34 23.72 -16.73 1.47
C ASN A 34 24.05 -16.28 2.91
N GLN A 35 25.08 -16.87 3.52
CA GLN A 35 25.38 -16.65 4.93
C GLN A 35 25.80 -15.21 5.26
N GLN A 36 26.41 -14.50 4.31
CA GLN A 36 26.80 -13.10 4.51
C GLN A 36 25.55 -12.21 4.66
N ILE A 37 24.58 -12.36 3.75
CA ILE A 37 23.34 -11.58 3.78
C ILE A 37 22.48 -11.99 4.98
N ILE A 38 22.37 -13.29 5.28
CA ILE A 38 21.67 -13.78 6.47
C ILE A 38 22.23 -13.11 7.74
N ASN A 39 23.55 -13.07 7.88
CA ASN A 39 24.18 -12.46 9.05
C ASN A 39 23.94 -10.94 9.11
N ARG A 40 23.92 -10.25 7.96
CA ARG A 40 23.62 -8.81 7.86
C ARG A 40 22.18 -8.51 8.31
N VAL A 41 21.20 -9.24 7.77
CA VAL A 41 19.78 -9.10 8.13
C VAL A 41 19.54 -9.43 9.61
N GLU A 42 20.14 -10.51 10.14
CA GLU A 42 20.05 -10.84 11.57
C GLU A 42 20.68 -9.75 12.46
N ASN A 43 21.76 -9.14 12.01
CA ASN A 43 22.40 -8.07 12.77
C ASN A 43 21.51 -6.82 12.86
N LEU A 44 20.94 -6.40 11.73
CA LEU A 44 19.99 -5.29 11.67
C LEU A 44 18.75 -5.58 12.52
N ARG A 45 18.21 -6.79 12.44
CA ARG A 45 17.09 -7.25 13.28
C ARG A 45 17.40 -7.11 14.77
N ARG A 46 18.60 -7.52 15.20
CA ARG A 46 19.04 -7.38 16.60
C ARG A 46 19.14 -5.92 17.01
N GLN A 47 19.71 -5.05 16.17
CA GLN A 47 19.81 -3.62 16.45
C GLN A 47 18.42 -2.98 16.62
N LEU A 48 17.45 -3.31 15.77
CA LEU A 48 16.07 -2.83 15.90
C LEU A 48 15.45 -3.25 17.25
N TYR A 49 15.58 -4.53 17.62
CA TYR A 49 15.06 -5.01 18.91
C TYR A 49 15.77 -4.36 20.10
N GLU A 50 17.09 -4.17 20.03
CA GLU A 50 17.85 -3.53 21.10
C GLU A 50 17.49 -2.05 21.26
N GLY A 51 17.34 -1.32 20.16
CA GLY A 51 16.88 0.07 20.15
C GLY A 51 15.52 0.21 20.83
N LEU A 52 14.54 -0.56 20.35
CA LEU A 52 13.18 -0.58 20.92
C LEU A 52 13.17 -0.96 22.42
N ARG A 53 13.98 -1.96 22.81
CA ARG A 53 14.07 -2.39 24.21
C ARG A 53 14.65 -1.31 25.12
N ARG A 54 15.68 -0.61 24.67
CA ARG A 54 16.37 0.42 25.47
C ARG A 54 15.53 1.70 25.61
N ARG A 55 14.51 1.90 24.76
CA ARG A 55 13.74 3.15 24.67
C ARG A 55 14.61 4.40 24.43
N ILE A 56 15.84 4.19 23.97
CA ILE A 56 16.82 5.21 23.60
C ILE A 56 17.00 5.02 22.11
N VAL A 57 16.12 5.66 21.35
CA VAL A 57 16.11 5.54 19.90
C VAL A 57 16.24 6.95 19.35
N ASN A 58 17.39 7.22 18.73
CA ASN A 58 17.48 8.31 17.78
C ASN A 58 16.57 7.94 16.59
N ASP A 59 15.61 8.81 16.29
CA ASP A 59 14.58 8.58 15.27
C ASP A 59 15.18 8.29 13.90
N GLU A 60 16.18 9.07 13.51
CA GLU A 60 16.92 8.91 12.26
C GLU A 60 17.59 7.54 12.23
N MET A 61 18.34 7.19 13.28
CA MET A 61 19.05 5.91 13.36
C MET A 61 18.11 4.70 13.27
N PHE A 62 16.91 4.76 13.88
CA PHE A 62 15.94 3.67 13.78
C PHE A 62 15.35 3.55 12.39
N LEU A 63 14.96 4.66 11.78
CA LEU A 63 14.40 4.67 10.44
C LEU A 63 15.43 4.18 9.41
N GLU A 64 16.68 4.63 9.50
CA GLU A 64 17.79 4.13 8.68
C GLU A 64 18.02 2.62 8.87
N THR A 65 18.04 2.15 10.11
CA THR A 65 18.22 0.71 10.40
C THR A 65 17.05 -0.11 9.86
N LEU A 66 15.83 0.41 9.94
CA LEU A 66 14.62 -0.25 9.43
C LEU A 66 14.63 -0.31 7.91
N GLU A 67 15.07 0.76 7.24
CA GLU A 67 15.25 0.81 5.79
C GLU A 67 16.32 -0.18 5.30
N LEU A 68 17.47 -0.23 5.98
CA LEU A 68 18.50 -1.24 5.69
C LEU A 68 17.97 -2.65 5.89
N TYR A 69 17.20 -2.89 6.97
CA TYR A 69 16.58 -4.19 7.22
C TYR A 69 15.65 -4.56 6.07
N HIS A 70 14.76 -3.66 5.65
CA HIS A 70 13.85 -3.84 4.51
C HIS A 70 14.61 -4.20 3.22
N ASN A 71 15.59 -3.39 2.85
CA ASN A 71 16.33 -3.57 1.59
C ASN A 71 17.11 -4.90 1.58
N ASP A 72 17.74 -5.25 2.71
CA ASP A 72 18.49 -6.48 2.84
C ASP A 72 17.60 -7.73 2.84
N GLY A 73 16.39 -7.64 3.39
CA GLY A 73 15.43 -8.71 3.33
C GLY A 73 14.91 -8.95 1.92
N HIS A 74 14.64 -7.89 1.16
CA HIS A 74 14.34 -7.99 -0.28
C HIS A 74 15.44 -8.74 -1.03
N LEU A 75 16.71 -8.35 -0.82
CA LEU A 75 17.85 -9.04 -1.41
C LEU A 75 17.94 -10.51 -0.97
N LEU A 76 17.83 -10.79 0.33
CA LEU A 76 17.90 -12.14 0.88
C LEU A 76 16.84 -13.06 0.27
N ILE A 77 15.59 -12.60 0.23
CA ILE A 77 14.46 -13.37 -0.27
C ILE A 77 14.61 -13.59 -1.78
N SER A 78 15.07 -12.57 -2.53
CA SER A 78 15.30 -12.70 -3.97
C SER A 78 16.35 -13.76 -4.33
N LEU A 79 17.32 -14.02 -3.43
CA LEU A 79 18.35 -15.04 -3.59
C LEU A 79 17.96 -16.40 -2.98
N THR A 80 16.75 -16.52 -2.44
CA THR A 80 16.23 -17.76 -1.83
C THR A 80 15.47 -18.57 -2.88
N HIS A 81 16.20 -19.24 -3.77
CA HIS A 81 15.67 -20.09 -4.84
C HIS A 81 16.60 -21.30 -5.11
N GLU A 82 16.13 -22.26 -5.91
CA GLU A 82 16.83 -23.54 -6.16
C GLU A 82 17.51 -23.64 -7.54
N GLU A 83 17.43 -22.60 -8.38
CA GLU A 83 17.98 -22.65 -9.74
C GLU A 83 19.51 -22.85 -9.74
N PRO A 84 20.05 -23.82 -10.52
CA PRO A 84 21.48 -24.13 -10.52
C PRO A 84 22.31 -22.94 -10.99
N HIS A 85 23.50 -22.77 -10.39
CA HIS A 85 24.54 -21.84 -10.83
C HIS A 85 25.10 -22.22 -12.21
N ARG A 86 24.33 -22.02 -13.29
CA ARG A 86 24.87 -22.02 -14.65
C ARG A 86 25.13 -20.57 -15.06
N GLY A 87 26.30 -20.07 -14.65
CA GLY A 87 26.90 -18.83 -15.16
C GLY A 87 26.30 -17.52 -14.63
N ASN A 88 24.98 -17.37 -14.61
CA ASN A 88 24.28 -16.17 -14.12
C ASN A 88 23.27 -16.56 -13.05
N GLN A 89 23.50 -16.15 -11.80
CA GLN A 89 22.52 -16.31 -10.74
C GLN A 89 21.37 -15.34 -10.98
N ARG A 90 20.24 -15.85 -11.48
CA ARG A 90 18.99 -15.08 -11.58
C ARG A 90 18.50 -14.74 -10.18
N VAL A 91 17.91 -13.56 -10.01
CA VAL A 91 17.26 -13.14 -8.77
C VAL A 91 15.75 -13.33 -8.89
N GLY A 92 15.06 -13.61 -7.78
CA GLY A 92 13.60 -13.59 -7.73
C GLY A 92 13.05 -12.17 -7.81
N VAL A 93 11.73 -12.06 -8.06
CA VAL A 93 11.02 -10.76 -8.18
C VAL A 93 11.14 -9.86 -6.97
N MET A 94 11.48 -10.39 -5.80
CA MET A 94 11.75 -9.60 -4.59
C MET A 94 12.94 -8.63 -4.72
N PHE A 95 13.77 -8.74 -5.76
CA PHE A 95 14.82 -7.75 -6.07
C PHE A 95 14.30 -6.50 -6.79
N ALA A 96 13.13 -6.58 -7.43
CA ALA A 96 12.63 -5.58 -8.36
C ALA A 96 11.33 -4.94 -7.84
N SER A 97 11.35 -3.64 -7.56
CA SER A 97 10.22 -2.91 -6.97
C SER A 97 8.95 -2.97 -7.83
N GLN A 98 9.09 -3.03 -9.15
CA GLN A 98 7.99 -3.17 -10.11
C GLN A 98 7.30 -4.55 -10.09
N ALA A 99 7.92 -5.57 -9.50
CA ALA A 99 7.43 -6.94 -9.52
C ALA A 99 7.31 -7.59 -8.14
N SER A 100 7.95 -7.04 -7.09
CA SER A 100 8.04 -7.67 -5.77
C SER A 100 6.68 -7.93 -5.13
N MET A 101 5.70 -7.04 -5.34
CA MET A 101 4.33 -7.21 -4.82
C MET A 101 3.59 -8.43 -5.40
N ARG A 102 4.08 -9.03 -6.49
CA ARG A 102 3.49 -10.25 -7.06
C ARG A 102 3.80 -11.50 -6.24
N ASP A 103 4.83 -11.45 -5.40
CA ASP A 103 5.24 -12.57 -4.55
C ASP A 103 4.53 -12.51 -3.20
N PRO A 104 3.77 -13.54 -2.78
CA PRO A 104 3.07 -13.54 -1.49
C PRO A 104 3.98 -13.30 -0.27
N VAL A 105 5.26 -13.65 -0.35
CA VAL A 105 6.22 -13.41 0.75
C VAL A 105 6.46 -11.92 0.98
N PHE A 106 6.21 -11.06 -0.02
CA PHE A 106 6.28 -9.61 0.10
C PHE A 106 5.44 -9.12 1.28
N TYR A 107 4.17 -9.52 1.32
CA TYR A 107 3.24 -9.08 2.36
C TYR A 107 3.63 -9.60 3.74
N ARG A 108 4.08 -10.86 3.83
CA ARG A 108 4.61 -11.40 5.09
C ARG A 108 5.83 -10.66 5.58
N TYR A 109 6.76 -10.33 4.68
CA TYR A 109 7.98 -9.65 5.03
C TYR A 109 7.73 -8.19 5.45
N HIS A 110 6.90 -7.48 4.69
CA HIS A 110 6.43 -6.12 5.02
C HIS A 110 5.64 -6.08 6.32
N GLN A 111 4.88 -7.12 6.67
CA GLN A 111 4.24 -7.19 7.99
C GLN A 111 5.24 -7.28 9.14
N TYR A 112 6.42 -7.90 8.95
CA TYR A 112 7.46 -7.88 9.98
C TYR A 112 8.13 -6.51 10.14
N ILE A 113 8.24 -5.74 9.05
CA ILE A 113 8.74 -4.36 9.06
C ILE A 113 7.72 -3.46 9.76
N GLU A 114 6.44 -3.60 9.41
CA GLU A 114 5.33 -2.90 10.04
C GLU A 114 5.28 -3.17 11.55
N ASP A 115 5.49 -4.42 11.98
CA ASP A 115 5.57 -4.77 13.40
C ASP A 115 6.68 -4.01 14.15
N PHE A 116 7.82 -3.74 13.51
CA PHE A 116 8.88 -2.91 14.10
C PHE A 116 8.46 -1.46 14.19
N TYR A 117 7.85 -0.92 13.13
CA TYR A 117 7.40 0.47 13.09
C TYR A 117 6.27 0.73 14.10
N GLN A 118 5.29 -0.18 14.21
CA GLN A 118 4.23 -0.08 15.22
C GLN A 118 4.78 -0.13 16.65
N ARG A 119 5.75 -0.99 16.95
CA ARG A 119 6.42 -1.00 18.27
C ARG A 119 7.16 0.31 18.55
N TYR A 120 7.75 0.91 17.52
CA TYR A 120 8.38 2.22 17.63
C TYR A 120 7.36 3.32 17.92
N LEU A 121 6.23 3.34 17.21
CA LEU A 121 5.13 4.26 17.50
C LEU A 121 4.55 4.05 18.91
N ASP A 122 4.31 2.80 19.33
CA ASP A 122 3.82 2.48 20.67
C ASP A 122 4.80 2.94 21.76
N MET A 123 6.12 2.81 21.49
CA MET A 123 7.16 3.33 22.38
C MET A 123 7.13 4.86 22.46
N LYS A 124 6.98 5.56 21.32
CA LYS A 124 6.87 7.03 21.27
C LYS A 124 5.64 7.51 22.01
N LEU A 125 4.50 6.87 21.78
CA LEU A 125 3.25 7.13 22.50
C LEU A 125 3.44 6.92 24.01
N ALA A 126 4.12 5.85 24.44
CA ALA A 126 4.41 5.62 25.85
C ALA A 126 5.38 6.65 26.48
N GLN A 127 6.12 7.40 25.65
CA GLN A 127 6.97 8.52 26.06
C GLN A 127 6.24 9.87 26.02
N GLY A 128 4.95 9.89 25.66
CA GLY A 128 4.17 11.13 25.47
C GLY A 128 4.48 11.85 24.16
N ILE A 129 5.19 11.22 23.22
CA ILE A 129 5.55 11.81 21.93
C ILE A 129 4.51 11.37 20.89
N GLY A 130 3.88 12.34 20.23
CA GLY A 130 2.88 12.06 19.19
C GLY A 130 1.56 11.49 19.73
N GLN A 131 1.30 11.62 21.04
CA GLN A 131 -0.05 11.40 21.57
C GLN A 131 -0.93 12.54 21.09
N ASN A 132 -2.01 12.21 20.38
CA ASN A 132 -3.10 13.14 20.22
C ASN A 132 -3.88 13.16 21.53
N THR A 133 -3.90 14.32 22.19
CA THR A 133 -4.82 14.59 23.28
C THR A 133 -6.24 14.75 22.72
N TYR A 134 -7.23 14.77 23.61
CA TYR A 134 -8.60 15.07 23.19
C TYR A 134 -8.66 16.44 22.49
N ASP A 135 -7.95 17.43 23.03
CA ASP A 135 -7.81 18.77 22.48
C ASP A 135 -7.15 18.80 21.09
N ASP A 136 -6.33 17.80 20.74
CA ASP A 136 -5.71 17.68 19.41
C ASP A 136 -6.64 17.07 18.35
N LEU A 137 -7.73 16.41 18.78
CA LEU A 137 -8.70 15.73 17.91
C LEU A 137 -10.04 16.45 17.84
N GLU A 138 -10.38 17.24 18.85
CA GLU A 138 -11.66 17.93 18.94
C GLU A 138 -11.64 19.24 18.15
N GLU A 139 -12.63 19.39 17.28
CA GLU A 139 -13.01 20.66 16.68
C GLU A 139 -14.42 21.00 17.17
N GLU A 140 -14.51 21.67 18.33
CA GLU A 140 -15.77 21.90 19.06
C GLU A 140 -16.88 22.52 18.20
N ASP A 141 -16.48 23.37 17.24
CA ASP A 141 -17.40 24.09 16.36
C ASP A 141 -17.89 23.24 15.18
N LEU A 142 -17.16 22.19 14.77
CA LEU A 142 -17.47 21.38 13.59
C LEU A 142 -18.09 20.04 13.98
N VAL A 143 -19.41 19.92 13.82
CA VAL A 143 -20.15 18.71 14.14
C VAL A 143 -20.55 17.97 12.86
N ILE A 144 -19.99 16.78 12.65
CA ILE A 144 -20.44 15.86 11.59
C ILE A 144 -21.84 15.36 11.96
N ARG A 145 -22.82 15.62 11.10
CA ARG A 145 -24.22 15.22 11.29
C ARG A 145 -24.52 13.88 10.63
N TYR A 146 -23.97 13.66 9.44
CA TYR A 146 -24.07 12.38 8.74
C TYR A 146 -22.92 12.21 7.73
N VAL A 147 -22.63 10.96 7.42
CA VAL A 147 -21.76 10.54 6.32
C VAL A 147 -22.50 9.45 5.58
N ASP A 148 -22.59 9.58 4.27
CA ASP A 148 -23.24 8.61 3.40
C ASP A 148 -22.45 8.43 2.10
N VAL A 149 -22.70 7.30 1.42
CA VAL A 149 -22.13 6.97 0.13
C VAL A 149 -23.25 6.56 -0.81
N SER A 150 -23.23 7.09 -2.03
CA SER A 150 -24.22 6.73 -3.07
C SER A 150 -23.52 6.42 -4.39
N SER A 151 -24.04 5.44 -5.12
CA SER A 151 -23.59 5.14 -6.48
C SER A 151 -23.99 6.27 -7.43
N THR A 152 -23.16 6.56 -8.43
CA THR A 152 -23.54 7.47 -9.52
C THR A 152 -24.59 6.89 -10.45
N LEU A 153 -24.76 5.57 -10.48
CA LEU A 153 -25.77 4.89 -11.30
C LEU A 153 -27.16 4.89 -10.64
N ASP A 154 -27.21 4.96 -9.32
CA ASP A 154 -28.45 5.02 -8.55
C ASP A 154 -28.33 6.01 -7.38
N PRO A 155 -28.36 7.34 -7.65
CA PRO A 155 -28.16 8.35 -6.62
C PRO A 155 -29.30 8.45 -5.59
N GLN A 156 -30.46 7.84 -5.85
CA GLN A 156 -31.63 7.85 -4.96
C GLN A 156 -31.91 6.47 -4.31
N GLY A 157 -31.14 5.44 -4.68
CA GLY A 157 -31.31 4.08 -4.19
C GLY A 157 -30.39 3.72 -3.03
N SER A 158 -29.68 2.59 -3.12
CA SER A 158 -28.87 2.05 -2.02
C SER A 158 -27.82 3.05 -1.52
N THR A 159 -27.99 3.48 -0.28
CA THR A 159 -27.05 4.32 0.49
C THR A 159 -26.11 3.44 1.31
N GLY A 160 -24.83 3.80 1.40
CA GLY A 160 -23.83 3.09 2.19
C GLY A 160 -23.18 1.87 1.51
N GLU A 161 -23.41 1.66 0.21
CA GLU A 161 -22.87 0.55 -0.56
C GLU A 161 -21.86 1.00 -1.62
N VAL A 162 -20.73 0.28 -1.72
CA VAL A 162 -19.76 0.42 -2.82
C VAL A 162 -19.72 -0.89 -3.58
N VAL A 163 -19.99 -0.83 -4.89
CA VAL A 163 -20.06 -2.00 -5.75
C VAL A 163 -18.76 -2.15 -6.52
N THR A 164 -18.10 -3.30 -6.35
CA THR A 164 -16.88 -3.67 -7.07
C THR A 164 -17.16 -4.74 -8.13
N GLY A 165 -16.28 -4.85 -9.11
CA GLY A 165 -16.36 -5.83 -10.17
C GLY A 165 -15.04 -5.98 -10.91
N CYS A 166 -15.04 -6.76 -11.99
CA CYS A 166 -13.88 -6.87 -12.87
C CYS A 166 -14.12 -6.03 -14.12
N ASN A 167 -13.13 -5.23 -14.51
CA ASN A 167 -13.10 -4.50 -15.77
C ASN A 167 -11.92 -4.98 -16.63
N THR A 168 -11.95 -4.69 -17.93
CA THR A 168 -10.87 -4.99 -18.86
C THR A 168 -10.18 -3.70 -19.30
N PHE A 169 -8.89 -3.59 -19.01
CA PHE A 169 -8.04 -2.53 -19.52
C PHE A 169 -7.25 -3.04 -20.72
N SER A 170 -7.28 -2.30 -21.83
CA SER A 170 -6.48 -2.61 -23.02
C SER A 170 -5.50 -1.49 -23.29
N MET A 171 -4.24 -1.84 -23.55
CA MET A 171 -3.18 -0.87 -23.86
C MET A 171 -2.34 -1.33 -25.03
N GLU A 172 -1.77 -0.36 -25.75
CA GLU A 172 -0.72 -0.63 -26.73
C GLU A 172 0.60 -0.91 -26.00
N ALA A 173 1.18 -2.08 -26.27
CA ALA A 173 2.45 -2.53 -25.72
C ALA A 173 3.57 -2.57 -26.78
N THR A 174 3.31 -2.10 -28.01
CA THR A 174 4.25 -2.13 -29.15
C THR A 174 5.67 -1.68 -28.78
N TYR A 175 5.80 -0.56 -28.06
CA TYR A 175 7.10 0.02 -27.69
C TYR A 175 7.88 -0.76 -26.62
N GLY A 176 7.29 -1.80 -26.04
CA GLY A 176 7.93 -2.69 -25.06
C GLY A 176 8.53 -3.95 -25.67
N PHE A 177 8.42 -4.14 -26.99
CA PHE A 177 8.90 -5.32 -27.69
C PHE A 177 9.82 -4.92 -28.84
N ASP A 178 10.97 -5.61 -28.95
CA ASP A 178 11.89 -5.48 -30.07
C ASP A 178 11.41 -6.36 -31.22
N PHE A 179 10.49 -5.84 -32.05
CA PHE A 179 10.07 -6.50 -33.29
C PHE A 179 10.90 -6.01 -34.48
N ASP A 180 11.23 -6.92 -35.40
CA ASP A 180 11.85 -6.57 -36.70
C ASP A 180 10.84 -5.91 -37.68
N GLY A 181 9.59 -5.67 -37.27
CA GLY A 181 8.50 -5.13 -38.09
C GLY A 181 7.63 -4.08 -37.39
N ASN A 182 6.79 -3.38 -38.16
CA ASN A 182 5.87 -2.33 -37.67
C ASN A 182 4.56 -2.90 -37.10
N GLU A 183 4.59 -4.05 -36.44
CA GLU A 183 3.37 -4.66 -35.88
C GLU A 183 2.95 -3.93 -34.61
N GLN A 184 1.66 -3.57 -34.53
CA GLN A 184 1.09 -3.00 -33.31
C GLN A 184 0.67 -4.14 -32.38
N VAL A 185 1.16 -4.10 -31.15
CA VAL A 185 0.81 -5.07 -30.12
C VAL A 185 -0.10 -4.43 -29.10
N PHE A 186 -1.25 -5.06 -28.88
CA PHE A 186 -2.20 -4.68 -27.85
C PHE A 186 -2.30 -5.80 -26.82
N VAL A 187 -2.32 -5.41 -25.54
CA VAL A 187 -2.49 -6.32 -24.40
C VAL A 187 -3.75 -5.92 -23.66
N SER A 188 -4.62 -6.90 -23.40
CA SER A 188 -5.82 -6.74 -22.60
C SER A 188 -5.65 -7.46 -21.27
N LEU A 189 -5.93 -6.76 -20.17
CA LEU A 189 -5.78 -7.24 -18.80
C LEU A 189 -7.10 -7.05 -18.05
N SER A 190 -7.55 -8.10 -17.37
CA SER A 190 -8.67 -7.98 -16.43
C SER A 190 -8.16 -7.49 -15.07
N HIS A 191 -8.82 -6.50 -14.48
CA HIS A 191 -8.47 -5.95 -13.17
C HIS A 191 -9.71 -5.66 -12.32
N LEU A 192 -9.50 -5.55 -11.01
CA LEU A 192 -10.53 -5.08 -10.07
C LEU A 192 -10.87 -3.61 -10.39
N ASP A 193 -12.16 -3.29 -10.35
CA ASP A 193 -12.69 -1.94 -10.55
C ASP A 193 -13.92 -1.73 -9.65
N HIS A 194 -14.42 -0.51 -9.60
CA HIS A 194 -15.63 -0.17 -8.86
C HIS A 194 -16.54 0.79 -9.63
N ILE A 195 -17.85 0.71 -9.36
CA ILE A 195 -18.78 1.71 -9.88
C ILE A 195 -18.44 3.06 -9.24
N PRO A 196 -18.37 4.17 -10.00
CA PRO A 196 -18.15 5.48 -9.40
C PRO A 196 -19.21 5.79 -8.34
N PHE A 197 -18.78 6.36 -7.23
CA PHE A 197 -19.64 6.75 -6.11
C PHE A 197 -19.28 8.15 -5.61
N ASN A 198 -20.18 8.74 -4.82
CA ASN A 198 -20.00 10.02 -4.13
C ASN A 198 -20.15 9.84 -2.62
N TYR A 199 -19.29 10.50 -1.85
CA TYR A 199 -19.51 10.77 -0.43
C TYR A 199 -20.46 11.96 -0.27
N HIS A 200 -21.40 11.86 0.66
CA HIS A 200 -22.24 12.95 1.13
C HIS A 200 -21.99 13.17 2.61
N ILE A 201 -21.48 14.34 2.97
CA ILE A 201 -21.08 14.66 4.34
C ILE A 201 -21.80 15.94 4.77
N GLY A 202 -22.70 15.81 5.73
CA GLY A 202 -23.37 16.94 6.37
C GLY A 202 -22.59 17.40 7.60
N VAL A 203 -22.15 18.66 7.60
CA VAL A 203 -21.40 19.25 8.72
C VAL A 203 -22.07 20.54 9.19
N GLU A 204 -22.23 20.68 10.50
CA GLU A 204 -22.67 21.93 11.11
C GLU A 204 -21.48 22.66 11.73
N ASN A 205 -21.24 23.90 11.29
CA ASN A 205 -20.24 24.78 11.89
C ASN A 205 -20.92 25.81 12.81
N ARG A 206 -20.68 25.73 14.11
CA ARG A 206 -21.23 26.64 15.13
C ARG A 206 -20.41 27.93 15.28
N GLY A 207 -19.17 27.90 14.83
CA GLY A 207 -18.20 28.98 14.91
C GLY A 207 -18.13 29.88 13.67
N PRO A 208 -17.05 30.65 13.53
CA PRO A 208 -16.76 31.44 12.34
C PRO A 208 -16.38 30.55 11.14
N ARG A 209 -16.29 31.15 9.96
CA ARG A 209 -15.81 30.45 8.75
C ARG A 209 -14.38 29.94 8.97
N VAL A 210 -14.14 28.66 8.70
CA VAL A 210 -12.84 27.99 8.93
C VAL A 210 -12.47 27.08 7.76
N HIS A 211 -11.16 26.93 7.52
CA HIS A 211 -10.62 25.92 6.62
C HIS A 211 -10.35 24.65 7.43
N GLY A 212 -11.01 23.55 7.09
CA GLY A 212 -10.79 22.25 7.75
C GLY A 212 -10.32 21.21 6.75
N MET A 213 -9.58 20.21 7.24
CA MET A 213 -9.16 19.06 6.45
C MET A 213 -10.12 17.89 6.70
N VAL A 214 -10.81 17.45 5.65
CA VAL A 214 -11.61 16.23 5.67
C VAL A 214 -10.68 15.05 5.41
N ARG A 215 -10.71 14.04 6.29
CA ARG A 215 -9.96 12.79 6.15
C ARG A 215 -10.94 11.62 6.20
N ILE A 216 -10.97 10.80 5.15
CA ILE A 216 -11.89 9.67 5.03
C ILE A 216 -11.08 8.38 5.13
N PHE A 217 -11.50 7.46 6.00
CA PHE A 217 -10.88 6.15 6.16
C PHE A 217 -11.91 5.04 6.00
N LEU A 218 -11.46 3.87 5.56
CA LEU A 218 -12.24 2.64 5.51
C LEU A 218 -11.54 1.55 6.32
N ALA A 219 -12.31 0.76 7.08
CA ALA A 219 -11.78 -0.35 7.85
C ALA A 219 -12.77 -1.52 7.88
N PRO A 220 -12.29 -2.77 7.90
CA PRO A 220 -13.15 -3.93 8.08
C PRO A 220 -13.77 -3.96 9.48
N LEU A 221 -15.05 -4.34 9.58
CA LEU A 221 -15.73 -4.53 10.86
C LEU A 221 -15.40 -5.88 11.53
N LEU A 222 -15.17 -6.90 10.71
CA LEU A 222 -14.96 -8.29 11.14
C LEU A 222 -13.57 -8.78 10.73
N ASN A 223 -12.98 -9.65 11.55
CA ASN A 223 -11.75 -10.36 11.20
C ASN A 223 -12.02 -11.57 10.29
N ASP A 224 -10.95 -12.30 9.96
CA ASP A 224 -10.93 -13.52 9.14
C ASP A 224 -11.82 -14.65 9.68
N ARG A 225 -12.23 -14.60 10.95
CA ARG A 225 -13.14 -15.55 11.61
C ARG A 225 -14.58 -15.02 11.72
N GLY A 226 -14.88 -13.89 11.09
CA GLY A 226 -16.19 -13.25 11.14
C GLY A 226 -16.53 -12.64 12.50
N ARG A 227 -15.54 -12.31 13.33
CA ARG A 227 -15.76 -11.71 14.67
C ARG A 227 -15.43 -10.22 14.66
N PRO A 228 -16.16 -9.40 15.45
CA PRO A 228 -15.80 -7.99 15.65
C PRO A 228 -14.38 -7.84 16.19
N MET A 229 -13.66 -6.85 15.69
CA MET A 229 -12.31 -6.50 16.14
C MET A 229 -12.35 -5.42 17.22
N GLY A 230 -11.40 -5.48 18.15
CA GLY A 230 -11.14 -4.36 19.08
C GLY A 230 -10.43 -3.21 18.36
N PHE A 231 -10.47 -2.01 18.94
CA PHE A 231 -9.87 -0.81 18.33
C PHE A 231 -8.38 -0.98 17.96
N GLU A 232 -7.56 -1.57 18.84
CA GLU A 232 -6.12 -1.77 18.59
C GLU A 232 -5.81 -2.74 17.43
N GLU A 233 -6.70 -3.69 17.18
CA GLU A 233 -6.59 -4.60 16.05
C GLU A 233 -7.08 -3.89 14.78
N GLN A 234 -8.26 -3.27 14.85
CA GLN A 234 -8.90 -2.63 13.72
C GLN A 234 -8.10 -1.42 13.22
N ARG A 235 -7.53 -0.59 14.10
CA ARG A 235 -6.82 0.66 13.72
C ARG A 235 -5.67 0.45 12.73
N LYS A 236 -5.09 -0.75 12.71
CA LYS A 236 -3.99 -1.13 11.79
C LYS A 236 -4.48 -1.48 10.39
N LEU A 237 -5.79 -1.64 10.22
CA LEU A 237 -6.46 -2.00 8.97
C LEU A 237 -7.20 -0.81 8.34
N TRP A 238 -7.08 0.38 8.92
CA TRP A 238 -7.67 1.60 8.38
C TRP A 238 -6.87 2.02 7.15
N ILE A 239 -7.54 2.08 6.01
CA ILE A 239 -6.96 2.60 4.76
C ILE A 239 -7.49 4.02 4.53
N GLU A 240 -6.59 4.93 4.17
CA GLU A 240 -6.97 6.27 3.75
C GLU A 240 -7.69 6.19 2.40
N MET A 241 -8.88 6.78 2.31
CA MET A 241 -9.71 6.78 1.10
C MET A 241 -9.65 8.13 0.38
N ASP A 242 -9.61 9.24 1.12
CA ASP A 242 -9.43 10.59 0.57
C ASP A 242 -8.98 11.58 1.67
N LYS A 243 -8.34 12.68 1.25
CA LYS A 243 -7.94 13.79 2.11
C LYS A 243 -7.96 15.11 1.35
N PHE A 244 -8.83 16.04 1.77
CA PHE A 244 -9.00 17.32 1.08
C PHE A 244 -9.35 18.46 2.03
N ILE A 245 -9.05 19.69 1.62
CA ILE A 245 -9.42 20.90 2.36
C ILE A 245 -10.82 21.34 1.93
N HIS A 246 -11.68 21.65 2.91
CA HIS A 246 -12.98 22.27 2.69
C HIS A 246 -13.11 23.56 3.52
N VAL A 247 -13.88 24.52 3.01
CA VAL A 247 -14.12 25.78 3.71
C VAL A 247 -15.51 25.77 4.34
N PHE A 248 -15.56 25.57 5.64
CA PHE A 248 -16.80 25.45 6.41
C PHE A 248 -17.34 26.84 6.72
N SER A 249 -18.46 27.21 6.12
CA SER A 249 -19.19 28.43 6.47
C SER A 249 -20.01 28.21 7.74
N ARG A 250 -20.30 29.28 8.49
CA ARG A 250 -21.17 29.19 9.68
C ARG A 250 -22.54 28.61 9.30
N GLY A 251 -23.04 27.68 10.11
CA GLY A 251 -24.30 26.97 9.87
C GLY A 251 -24.09 25.63 9.15
N ARG A 252 -25.05 25.24 8.32
CA ARG A 252 -25.08 23.94 7.63
C ARG A 252 -24.19 23.96 6.39
N ASN A 253 -23.33 22.96 6.27
CA ASN A 253 -22.49 22.69 5.11
C ASN A 253 -22.84 21.30 4.57
N GLU A 254 -23.01 21.21 3.25
CA GLU A 254 -23.25 19.96 2.54
C GLU A 254 -22.08 19.72 1.58
N ILE A 255 -21.38 18.62 1.78
CA ILE A 255 -20.20 18.27 0.99
C ILE A 255 -20.54 17.05 0.17
N THR A 256 -20.47 17.18 -1.16
CA THR A 256 -20.49 16.06 -2.09
C THR A 256 -19.09 15.91 -2.69
N ARG A 257 -18.51 14.72 -2.57
CA ARG A 257 -17.14 14.41 -3.03
C ARG A 257 -17.13 13.13 -3.84
N GLY A 258 -16.75 13.22 -5.11
CA GLY A 258 -16.68 12.07 -6.00
C GLY A 258 -15.45 11.20 -5.75
N SER A 259 -15.61 9.89 -5.84
CA SER A 259 -14.52 8.90 -5.75
C SER A 259 -13.35 9.19 -6.71
N ALA A 260 -13.64 9.70 -7.92
CA ALA A 260 -12.63 10.08 -8.90
C ALA A 260 -11.77 11.30 -8.48
N GLU A 261 -12.19 12.05 -7.46
CA GLU A 261 -11.43 13.19 -6.95
C GLU A 261 -10.47 12.81 -5.82
N SER A 262 -10.45 11.52 -5.41
CA SER A 262 -9.59 11.03 -4.33
C SER A 262 -8.13 11.43 -4.52
N THR A 263 -7.50 11.89 -3.45
CA THR A 263 -6.05 12.18 -3.44
C THR A 263 -5.17 10.94 -3.29
N VAL A 264 -5.76 9.78 -3.03
CA VAL A 264 -5.04 8.51 -2.80
C VAL A 264 -4.77 7.81 -4.13
N ALA A 265 -5.73 7.87 -5.05
CA ALA A 265 -5.63 7.25 -6.37
C ALA A 265 -5.16 8.28 -7.42
N VAL A 266 -4.29 7.85 -8.32
CA VAL A 266 -3.88 8.67 -9.46
C VAL A 266 -4.80 8.36 -10.64
N ASN A 267 -5.47 9.37 -11.18
CA ASN A 267 -6.16 9.29 -12.48
C ASN A 267 -5.14 9.36 -13.63
N CYS A 268 -4.28 8.35 -13.77
CA CYS A 268 -3.35 8.26 -14.89
C CYS A 268 -3.95 7.38 -15.99
N ARG A 269 -4.38 8.02 -17.09
CA ARG A 269 -4.77 7.33 -18.34
C ARG A 269 -3.94 7.75 -19.54
N ASN A 270 -2.76 8.33 -19.33
CA ASN A 270 -1.92 8.71 -20.46
C ASN A 270 -1.11 7.49 -20.92
N THR A 271 -1.43 6.98 -22.11
CA THR A 271 -0.58 6.06 -22.87
C THR A 271 0.58 6.82 -23.52
N PHE A 272 1.63 6.11 -23.97
CA PHE A 272 2.71 6.71 -24.77
C PHE A 272 2.19 7.45 -26.02
N ARG A 273 1.11 6.92 -26.61
CA ARG A 273 0.42 7.56 -27.73
C ARG A 273 -0.23 8.88 -27.32
N ASP A 274 -0.94 8.93 -26.20
CA ASP A 274 -1.57 10.17 -25.70
C ASP A 274 -0.52 11.27 -25.42
N ILE A 275 0.67 10.87 -24.95
CA ILE A 275 1.80 11.78 -24.74
C ILE A 275 2.35 12.27 -26.08
N THR A 276 2.51 11.37 -27.05
CA THR A 276 3.05 11.70 -28.38
C THR A 276 2.10 12.58 -29.19
N GLU A 277 0.80 12.31 -29.17
CA GLU A 277 -0.23 13.16 -29.78
C GLU A 277 -0.24 14.57 -29.17
N ARG A 278 -0.10 14.70 -27.84
CA ARG A 278 0.02 16.02 -27.16
C ARG A 278 1.29 16.80 -27.52
N ILE A 279 2.40 16.10 -27.78
CA ILE A 279 3.67 16.74 -28.17
C ILE A 279 3.63 17.16 -29.65
N THR A 280 2.98 16.36 -30.50
CA THR A 280 2.97 16.57 -31.96
C THR A 280 1.84 17.49 -32.43
N ASN A 281 0.76 17.62 -31.66
CA ASN A 281 -0.30 18.61 -31.84
C ASN A 281 -0.49 19.42 -30.54
N PRO A 282 0.36 20.45 -30.31
CA PRO A 282 0.30 21.27 -29.11
C PRO A 282 -0.98 22.12 -29.01
#